data_AF-A0A227JBP4-F1
#
_entry.id   AF-A0A227JBP4-F1
#
_cell.length_a   1.000
_cell.length_b   1.000
_cell.length_c   1.000
_cell.angle_alpha   90.00
_cell.angle_beta   90.00
_cell.angle_gamma   90.00
#
_symmetry.space_group_name_H-M   'P 1'
#
loop_
_entity.id
_entity.type
_entity.pdbx_description
1 polymer ?
#
loop_
_entity_poly.entity_id
_entity_poly.type
_entity_poly.pdbx_seq_one_letter_code
_entity_poly.pdbx_strand_id
1 'polypeptide(L)' 'MRNSMDIAEVVIKSGLPTSTLRYYEQLGLIRSIGRNGLRRQYSPEVLNKLNLISLGRIAGISLNEMAEMLNHSEG' A
#
# COMPACT_ATOMS: atom_id res chain seq x y z
N MET A 1 9.86 -17.78 -2.93
CA MET A 1 9.08 -17.89 -1.68
C MET A 1 8.20 -16.65 -1.57
N ARG A 2 6.90 -16.71 -1.91
CA ARG A 2 6.00 -15.55 -1.73
C ARG A 2 5.54 -15.54 -0.28
N ASN A 3 6.21 -14.76 0.57
CA ASN A 3 5.80 -14.57 1.95
C ASN A 3 4.77 -13.44 1.98
N SER A 4 3.49 -13.73 2.19
CA SER A 4 2.47 -12.68 2.36
C SER A 4 2.52 -12.13 3.78
N MET A 5 2.12 -10.87 3.95
CA MET A 5 2.06 -10.20 5.25
C MET A 5 0.63 -9.82 5.56
N ASP A 6 0.20 -10.00 6.81
CA ASP A 6 -1.08 -9.44 7.24
C ASP A 6 -0.99 -7.92 7.46
N ILE A 7 -2.15 -7.27 7.63
CA ILE A 7 -2.18 -5.81 7.81
C ILE A 7 -1.43 -5.35 9.06
N ALA A 8 -1.34 -6.16 10.12
CA ALA A 8 -0.63 -5.80 11.34
C ALA A 8 0.89 -5.81 11.11
N GLU A 9 1.40 -6.79 10.37
CA GLU A 9 2.81 -6.80 9.94
C GLU A 9 3.15 -5.59 9.07
N VAL A 10 2.25 -5.20 8.16
CA VAL A 10 2.44 -4.00 7.32
C VAL A 10 2.48 -2.74 8.18
N VAL A 11 1.62 -2.61 9.20
CA VAL A 11 1.64 -1.48 10.14
C VAL A 11 2.98 -1.40 10.85
N ILE A 12 3.46 -2.51 11.40
CA ILE A 12 4.74 -2.56 12.13
C ILE A 12 5.91 -2.15 11.22
N LYS A 13 5.94 -2.66 9.98
CA LYS A 13 7.04 -2.40 9.05
C LYS A 13 6.99 -1.03 8.39
N SER A 14 5.81 -0.48 8.12
CA SER A 14 5.66 0.82 7.46
C SER A 14 5.55 1.99 8.44
N GLY A 15 5.22 1.74 9.70
CA GLY A 15 4.89 2.78 10.68
C GLY A 15 3.57 3.51 10.41
N LEU A 16 2.81 3.09 9.39
CA LEU A 16 1.54 3.70 9.04
C LEU A 16 0.38 3.03 9.81
N PRO A 17 -0.57 3.81 10.34
CA PRO A 17 -1.77 3.25 10.95
C PRO A 17 -2.59 2.40 9.99
N THR A 18 -3.28 1.38 10.51
CA THR A 18 -4.21 0.53 9.75
C THR A 18 -5.24 1.33 8.95
N SER A 19 -5.73 2.44 9.50
CA SER A 19 -6.69 3.33 8.84
C SER A 19 -6.09 3.97 7.58
N THR A 20 -4.84 4.43 7.64
CA THR A 20 -4.10 4.98 6.49
C THR A 20 -3.90 3.92 5.41
N LEU A 21 -3.50 2.70 5.80
CA LEU A 21 -3.34 1.60 4.84
C LEU A 21 -4.66 1.25 4.16
N ARG A 22 -5.77 1.20 4.91
CA ARG A 22 -7.11 0.97 4.35
C ARG A 22 -7.53 2.09 3.41
N TYR A 23 -7.23 3.34 3.75
CA TYR A 23 -7.53 4.49 2.91
C TYR A 23 -6.73 4.43 1.60
N TYR A 24 -5.43 4.13 1.66
CA TYR A 24 -4.61 3.95 0.45
C TYR A 24 -5.10 2.78 -0.41
N GLU A 25 -5.56 1.70 0.22
CA GLU A 25 -6.17 0.58 -0.50
C GLU A 25 -7.48 1.00 -1.21
N GLN A 26 -8.32 1.81 -0.56
CA GLN A 26 -9.55 2.36 -1.17
C GLN A 26 -9.24 3.27 -2.37
N LEU A 27 -8.14 4.02 -2.32
CA LEU A 27 -7.66 4.84 -3.44
C LEU A 27 -6.99 4.01 -4.55
N GLY A 28 -6.84 2.69 -4.38
CA GLY A 28 -6.12 1.82 -5.31
C GLY A 28 -4.59 1.96 -5.26
N LEU A 29 -4.06 2.81 -4.39
CA LEU A 29 -2.64 3.04 -4.22
C LEU A 29 -1.91 1.78 -3.76
N ILE A 30 -2.54 0.94 -2.96
CA ILE A 30 -2.05 -0.39 -2.60
C ILE A 30 -3.17 -1.42 -2.79
N ARG A 31 -2.82 -2.70 -2.91
CA ARG A 31 -3.80 -3.77 -3.11
C ARG A 31 -3.45 -5.01 -2.29
N SER A 32 -4.43 -5.57 -1.60
CA SER A 32 -4.27 -6.90 -1.00
C SER A 32 -4.16 -7.98 -2.08
N ILE A 33 -3.29 -8.96 -1.89
CA ILE A 33 -3.14 -10.13 -2.77
C ILE A 33 -4.09 -11.26 -2.41
N GLY A 34 -4.94 -11.05 -1.40
CA GLY A 34 -5.92 -12.03 -0.93
C GLY A 34 -6.28 -11.82 0.53
N ARG A 35 -6.84 -12.88 1.12
CA ARG A 35 -7.23 -12.92 2.53
C ARG A 35 -6.78 -14.23 3.16
N ASN A 36 -6.43 -14.17 4.44
CA ASN A 36 -6.27 -15.34 5.29
C ASN A 36 -7.26 -15.18 6.45
N GLY A 37 -8.38 -15.92 6.37
CA GLY A 37 -9.56 -15.68 7.19
C GLY A 37 -10.11 -14.26 7.02
N LEU A 38 -10.23 -13.52 8.12
CA LEU A 38 -10.74 -12.14 8.14
C LEU A 38 -9.67 -11.08 7.83
N ARG A 39 -8.39 -11.47 7.72
CA ARG A 39 -7.28 -10.52 7.54
C ARG A 39 -6.87 -10.44 6.09
N ARG A 40 -6.70 -9.21 5.60
CA ARG A 40 -6.09 -8.95 4.29
C ARG A 40 -4.63 -9.34 4.30
N GLN A 41 -4.19 -9.91 3.19
CA GLN A 41 -2.81 -10.32 2.94
C GLN A 41 -2.22 -9.40 1.87
N TYR A 42 -0.99 -8.96 2.08
CA TYR A 42 -0.26 -8.07 1.18
C TYR A 42 1.04 -8.73 0.72
N SER A 43 1.45 -8.43 -0.51
CA SER A 43 2.80 -8.77 -0.99
C SER A 43 3.83 -7.94 -0.22
N PRO A 44 5.05 -8.44 0.04
CA PRO A 44 6.15 -7.64 0.58
C PRO A 44 6.43 -6.37 -0.23
N GLU A 45 6.15 -6.38 -1.53
CA GLU A 45 6.27 -5.23 -2.44
C GLU A 45 5.40 -4.03 -2.03
N VAL A 46 4.36 -4.25 -1.21
CA VAL A 46 3.52 -3.16 -0.69
C VAL A 46 4.37 -2.13 0.06
N LEU A 47 5.44 -2.55 0.74
CA LEU A 47 6.32 -1.64 1.48
C LEU A 47 7.08 -0.70 0.54
N ASN A 48 7.53 -1.21 -0.61
CA ASN A 48 8.16 -0.37 -1.64
C ASN A 48 7.17 0.65 -2.18
N LYS A 49 5.92 0.25 -2.42
CA LYS A 49 4.86 1.15 -2.88
C LYS A 49 4.54 2.22 -1.84
N LEU A 50 4.50 1.86 -0.55
CA LEU A 50 4.32 2.83 0.55
C LEU A 50 5.48 3.82 0.66
N ASN A 51 6.72 3.39 0.43
CA ASN A 51 7.88 4.29 0.39
C ASN A 51 7.80 5.28 -0.77
N LEU A 52 7.39 4.84 -1.97
CA LEU A 52 7.15 5.74 -3.11
C LEU A 52 6.07 6.77 -2.81
N ILE A 53 4.96 6.34 -2.18
CA ILE A 53 3.89 7.24 -1.76
C ILE A 53 4.42 8.27 -0.76
N SER A 54 5.27 7.85 0.19
CA SER A 54 5.90 8.77 1.15
C SER A 54 6.77 9.82 0.46
N LEU A 55 7.60 9.41 -0.50
CA LEU A 55 8.43 10.32 -1.29
C LEU A 55 7.60 11.30 -2.12
N GLY A 56 6.54 10.83 -2.79
CA GLY A 56 5.65 11.70 -3.56
C GLY A 56 4.96 12.74 -2.68
N ARG A 57 4.53 12.36 -1.46
CA ARG A 57 3.98 13.32 -0.50
C ARG A 57 5.00 14.38 -0.07
N ILE A 58 6.27 14.00 0.14
CA ILE A 58 7.34 14.95 0.48
C ILE A 58 7.60 15.92 -0.69
N ALA A 59 7.48 15.43 -1.93
CA ALA A 59 7.59 16.24 -3.14
C ALA A 59 6.37 17.14 -3.40
N GLY A 60 5.33 17.09 -2.56
CA GLY A 60 4.10 17.89 -2.71
C GLY A 60 3.06 17.29 -3.66
N ILE A 61 3.25 16.04 -4.10
CA ILE A 61 2.30 15.33 -4.97
C ILE A 61 1.12 14.84 -4.10
N SER A 62 -0.10 15.06 -4.57
CA SER A 62 -1.31 14.59 -3.89
C SER A 62 -1.49 13.08 -4.02
N LEU A 63 -2.29 12.50 -3.11
CA LEU A 63 -2.62 11.07 -3.16
C LEU A 63 -3.38 10.66 -4.42
N ASN A 64 -4.19 11.56 -4.98
CA ASN A 64 -4.93 11.29 -6.21
C ASN A 64 -4.00 11.28 -7.42
N GLU A 65 -3.10 12.25 -7.54
CA GLU A 65 -2.09 12.27 -8.62
C GLU A 65 -1.20 11.02 -8.55
N MET A 66 -0.76 10.63 -7.35
CA MET A 66 -0.02 9.39 -7.18
C MET A 66 -0.83 8.15 -7.55
N ALA A 67 -2.15 8.14 -7.28
CA ALA A 67 -3.01 7.02 -7.66
C ALA A 67 -3.10 6.90 -9.18
N GLU A 68 -3.22 8.02 -9.90
CA GLU A 68 -3.17 8.05 -11.36
C GLU A 68 -1.81 7.53 -11.86
N MET A 69 -0.70 8.11 -11.39
CA MET A 69 0.65 7.71 -11.82
C MET A 69 0.96 6.22 -11.58
N LEU A 70 0.60 5.70 -10.40
CA LEU A 70 0.91 4.33 -10.01
C LEU A 70 -0.05 3.30 -10.62
N ASN A 71 -1.25 3.70 -11.03
CA ASN A 71 -2.21 2.81 -11.71
C ASN A 71 -1.98 2.76 -13.23
N HIS A 72 -1.37 3.78 -13.82
CA HIS A 72 -0.98 3.78 -15.24
C HIS A 72 0.22 2.87 -15.58
N SER A 73 0.87 2.27 -14.56
CA SER A 73 2.03 1.39 -14.74
C SER A 73 1.68 -0.10 -14.96
N GLU A 74 0.38 -0.46 -14.96
CA GLU A 74 -0.12 -1.79 -15.31
C GLU A 74 -1.06 -1.69 -16.52
N GLY A 75 -0.49 -1.47 -17.70
CA GLY A 75 -1.13 -1.53 -19.01
C GLY A 75 -0.23 -2.22 -20.01
#